data_AF-I1BKP7-F1
#
_entry.id   AF-I1BKP7-F1
#
_cell.length_a   1.000
_cell.length_b   1.000
_cell.length_c   1.000
_cell.angle_alpha   90.00
_cell.angle_beta   90.00
_cell.angle_gamma   90.00
#
_symmetry.space_group_name_H-M   'P 1'
#
loop_
_entity.id
_entity.type
_entity.pdbx_description
1 polymer ?
#
loop_
_entity_poly.entity_id
_entity_poly.type
_entity_poly.pdbx_seq_one_letter_code
_entity_poly.pdbx_strand_id
1 'polypeptide(L)'
;MSKLSQEDKDANEFFAEVEKDKKAHYEKCSAIDAFDAVFNCYRVKEQAKHYYRYGTKKDCEAKWDYFSVCFSTKLKSAEKADVNYAILKAHREATEEKKTGGPSSEDIWERRI
;
A
#
# COMPACT_ATOMS: atom_id res chain seq x y z
N MET A 1 -33.92 -24.11 -19.18
CA MET A 1 -33.61 -22.69 -18.98
C MET A 1 -33.46 -22.28 -17.52
N SER A 2 -33.92 -23.06 -16.52
CA SER A 2 -33.77 -22.72 -15.10
C SER A 2 -32.37 -22.96 -14.52
N LYS A 3 -31.73 -24.08 -14.89
CA LYS A 3 -30.40 -24.48 -14.38
C LYS A 3 -29.28 -23.47 -14.67
N LEU A 4 -29.24 -22.91 -15.88
CA LEU A 4 -28.23 -21.91 -16.27
C LEU A 4 -28.30 -20.66 -15.36
N SER A 5 -29.51 -20.22 -15.02
CA SER A 5 -29.71 -19.06 -14.14
C SER A 5 -29.37 -19.30 -12.66
N GLN A 6 -29.30 -20.57 -12.25
CA GLN A 6 -28.90 -20.94 -10.88
C GLN A 6 -27.37 -20.97 -10.79
N GLU A 7 -26.70 -21.56 -11.80
CA GLU A 7 -25.24 -21.55 -11.91
C GLU A 7 -24.66 -20.11 -11.97
N ASP A 8 -25.32 -19.20 -12.69
CA ASP A 8 -24.92 -17.78 -12.75
C ASP A 8 -25.08 -17.05 -11.40
N LYS A 9 -26.06 -17.45 -10.57
CA LYS A 9 -26.27 -16.86 -9.24
C LYS A 9 -25.25 -17.35 -8.23
N ASP A 10 -25.00 -18.65 -8.24
CA ASP A 10 -24.01 -19.29 -7.37
C ASP A 10 -22.59 -18.74 -7.67
N ALA A 11 -22.27 -18.48 -8.95
CA ALA A 11 -21.02 -17.86 -9.36
C ALA A 11 -20.90 -16.41 -8.83
N ASN A 12 -21.95 -15.60 -8.96
CA ASN A 12 -21.94 -14.22 -8.46
C ASN A 12 -21.81 -14.14 -6.93
N GLU A 13 -22.45 -15.06 -6.20
CA GLU A 13 -22.34 -15.13 -4.75
C GLU A 13 -20.93 -15.53 -4.31
N PHE A 14 -20.29 -16.48 -5.01
CA PHE A 14 -18.89 -16.83 -4.80
C PHE A 14 -17.95 -15.64 -5.04
N PHE A 15 -18.13 -14.89 -6.13
CA PHE A 15 -17.31 -13.71 -6.40
C PHE A 15 -17.48 -12.63 -5.33
N ALA A 16 -18.70 -12.44 -4.80
CA ALA A 16 -18.95 -11.51 -3.71
C ALA A 16 -18.26 -11.91 -2.41
N GLU A 17 -18.26 -13.20 -2.06
CA GLU A 17 -17.53 -13.75 -0.90
C GLU A 17 -16.02 -13.53 -1.06
N VAL A 18 -15.47 -13.87 -2.23
CA VAL A 18 -14.04 -13.70 -2.55
C VAL A 18 -13.63 -12.23 -2.51
N GLU A 19 -14.47 -11.31 -2.98
CA GLU A 19 -14.20 -9.87 -2.85
C GLU A 19 -14.21 -9.40 -1.40
N LYS A 20 -15.11 -9.94 -0.58
CA LYS A 20 -15.24 -9.59 0.84
C LYS A 20 -14.03 -10.09 1.63
N ASP A 21 -13.59 -11.31 1.37
CA ASP A 21 -12.35 -11.88 1.92
C ASP A 21 -11.12 -11.12 1.41
N LYS A 22 -11.06 -10.79 0.11
CA LYS A 22 -10.00 -9.94 -0.44
C LYS A 22 -9.95 -8.59 0.24
N LYS A 23 -11.08 -7.90 0.46
CA LYS A 23 -11.12 -6.64 1.21
C LYS A 23 -10.61 -6.84 2.63
N ALA A 24 -11.11 -7.85 3.35
CA ALA A 24 -10.67 -8.17 4.71
C ALA A 24 -9.17 -8.50 4.82
N HIS A 25 -8.58 -9.11 3.79
CA HIS A 25 -7.15 -9.47 3.74
C HIS A 25 -6.26 -8.33 3.22
N TYR A 26 -6.70 -7.58 2.21
CA TYR A 26 -5.99 -6.44 1.61
C TYR A 26 -5.96 -5.21 2.55
N GLU A 27 -6.88 -5.14 3.51
CA GLU A 27 -7.00 -4.03 4.46
C GLU A 27 -6.16 -4.22 5.73
N LYS A 28 -5.57 -5.39 5.96
CA LYS A 28 -4.65 -5.63 7.08
C LYS A 28 -3.22 -5.26 6.67
N CYS A 29 -2.68 -4.19 7.24
CA CYS A 29 -1.25 -3.93 7.15
C CYS A 29 -0.45 -5.05 7.84
N SER A 30 0.56 -5.60 7.16
CA SER A 30 1.51 -6.57 7.72
C SER A 30 2.70 -5.84 8.34
N ALA A 31 2.84 -5.91 9.67
CA ALA A 31 3.89 -5.20 10.39
C ALA A 31 5.29 -5.75 10.10
N ILE A 32 5.40 -7.06 9.84
CA ILE A 32 6.67 -7.70 9.49
C ILE A 32 7.14 -7.22 8.11
N ASP A 33 6.22 -7.15 7.14
CA ASP A 33 6.57 -6.67 5.79
C ASP A 33 6.93 -5.17 5.80
N ALA A 34 6.19 -4.38 6.58
CA ALA A 34 6.50 -2.96 6.78
C ALA A 34 7.87 -2.77 7.44
N PHE A 35 8.21 -3.61 8.42
CA PHE A 35 9.52 -3.61 9.07
C PHE A 35 10.64 -4.00 8.10
N ASP A 36 10.47 -5.07 7.33
CA ASP A 36 11.49 -5.50 6.36
C ASP A 36 11.75 -4.41 5.32
N ALA A 37 10.72 -3.68 4.89
CA ALA A 37 10.86 -2.55 3.98
C ALA A 37 11.72 -1.41 4.58
N VAL A 38 11.54 -1.09 5.85
CA VAL A 38 12.36 -0.11 6.57
C VAL A 38 13.80 -0.62 6.71
N PHE A 39 13.96 -1.86 7.19
CA PHE A 39 15.25 -2.45 7.44
C PHE A 39 16.09 -2.50 6.16
N ASN A 40 15.50 -2.98 5.06
CA ASN A 40 16.15 -3.01 3.75
C ASN A 40 16.54 -1.61 3.25
N CYS A 41 15.82 -0.57 3.62
CA CYS A 41 16.23 0.80 3.31
C CYS A 41 17.49 1.21 4.06
N TYR A 42 17.56 0.93 5.36
CA TYR A 42 18.71 1.29 6.21
C TYR A 42 19.89 0.34 6.13
N ARG A 43 19.78 -0.80 5.43
CA ARG A 43 20.89 -1.74 5.25
C ARG A 43 22.13 -1.01 4.71
N VAL A 44 23.28 -1.30 5.34
CA VAL A 44 24.57 -0.65 5.05
C VAL A 44 24.93 -0.71 3.57
N LYS A 45 24.67 -1.84 2.91
CA LYS A 45 24.95 -2.02 1.47
C LYS A 45 24.18 -1.03 0.59
N GLU A 46 22.90 -0.84 0.87
CA GLU A 46 22.05 0.05 0.09
C GLU A 46 22.36 1.52 0.39
N GLN A 47 22.63 1.85 1.67
CA GLN A 47 23.06 3.18 2.06
C GLN A 47 24.42 3.55 1.47
N ALA A 48 25.39 2.63 1.45
CA ALA A 48 26.71 2.87 0.88
C ALA A 48 26.64 3.16 -0.64
N LYS A 49 25.83 2.39 -1.39
CA LYS A 49 25.61 2.65 -2.82
C LYS A 49 24.96 4.01 -3.06
N HIS A 50 23.94 4.36 -2.26
CA HIS A 50 23.24 5.64 -2.40
C HIS A 50 24.18 6.80 -2.08
N TYR A 51 24.94 6.69 -1.00
CA TYR A 51 25.93 7.68 -0.60
C TYR A 51 27.03 7.83 -1.65
N TYR A 52 27.51 6.73 -2.22
CA TYR A 52 28.49 6.77 -3.30
C TYR A 52 27.97 7.51 -4.55
N ARG A 53 26.69 7.31 -4.92
CA ARG A 53 26.12 7.92 -6.14
C ARG A 53 25.72 9.38 -5.95
N TYR A 54 25.11 9.71 -4.81
CA TYR A 54 24.44 10.99 -4.61
C TYR A 54 25.08 11.84 -3.50
N GLY A 55 26.07 11.31 -2.76
CA GLY A 55 26.73 12.01 -1.66
C GLY A 55 25.85 12.19 -0.41
N THR A 56 24.64 11.63 -0.41
CA THR A 56 23.64 11.80 0.65
C THR A 56 23.15 10.46 1.17
N LYS A 57 22.70 10.44 2.43
CA LYS A 57 21.96 9.28 2.96
C LYS A 57 20.67 9.12 2.16
N LYS A 58 20.28 7.89 1.86
CA LYS A 58 18.97 7.61 1.27
C LYS A 58 17.88 8.10 2.22
N ASP A 59 16.85 8.71 1.66
CA ASP A 59 15.64 9.02 2.41
C ASP A 59 14.80 7.74 2.60
N CYS A 60 14.58 7.40 3.87
CA CYS A 60 13.79 6.24 4.29
C CYS A 60 12.56 6.67 5.11
N GLU A 61 12.26 7.96 5.20
CA GLU A 61 11.22 8.52 6.06
C GLU A 61 9.84 8.01 5.68
N ALA A 62 9.51 7.97 4.39
CA ALA A 62 8.23 7.43 3.90
C ALA A 62 7.99 5.96 4.30
N LYS A 63 9.05 5.15 4.38
CA LYS A 63 8.96 3.75 4.82
C LYS A 63 8.77 3.66 6.33
N TRP A 64 9.44 4.54 7.08
CA TRP A 64 9.31 4.65 8.52
C TRP A 64 7.91 5.11 8.94
N ASP A 65 7.36 6.10 8.25
CA ASP A 65 6.02 6.63 8.48
C ASP A 65 4.95 5.53 8.30
N TYR A 66 5.01 4.80 7.18
CA TYR A 66 4.14 3.65 6.93
C TYR A 66 4.27 2.57 8.01
N PHE A 67 5.50 2.26 8.44
CA PHE A 67 5.73 1.30 9.52
C PHE A 67 5.12 1.78 10.84
N SER A 68 5.28 3.06 11.19
CA SER A 68 4.73 3.61 12.44
C SER A 68 3.20 3.54 12.49
N VAL A 69 2.54 3.85 11.36
CA VAL A 69 1.09 3.73 11.21
C VAL A 69 0.66 2.27 11.33
N CYS A 70 1.33 1.37 10.62
CA CYS A 70 1.06 -0.07 10.66
C CYS A 70 1.24 -0.66 12.08
N PHE A 71 2.28 -0.25 12.79
CA PHE A 71 2.59 -0.73 14.12
C PHE A 71 1.58 -0.20 15.15
N SER A 72 1.23 1.08 15.06
CA SER A 72 0.25 1.71 15.95
C SER A 72 -1.16 1.14 15.79
N THR A 73 -1.55 0.73 14.57
CA THR A 73 -2.86 0.10 14.31
C THR A 73 -2.91 -1.33 14.85
N LYS A 74 -1.81 -2.09 14.77
CA LYS A 74 -1.72 -3.44 15.35
C LYS A 74 -1.74 -3.48 16.88
N LEU A 75 -1.19 -2.46 17.54
CA LEU A 75 -1.20 -2.35 19.00
C LEU A 75 -2.58 -1.99 19.58
N LYS A 76 -3.45 -1.34 18.79
CA LYS A 76 -4.81 -1.00 19.21
C LYS A 76 -5.69 -2.25 19.14
N SER A 77 -6.51 -2.47 20.17
CA SER A 77 -7.46 -3.59 20.27
C SER A 77 -8.33 -3.74 19.02
N ALA A 78 -8.70 -4.98 18.68
CA ALA A 78 -9.57 -5.34 17.55
C ALA A 78 -10.93 -4.62 17.56
N GLU A 79 -11.36 -4.13 18.72
CA GLU A 79 -12.58 -3.32 18.89
C GLU A 79 -12.55 -2.00 18.09
N LYS A 80 -11.36 -1.55 17.66
CA LYS A 80 -11.19 -0.33 16.85
C LYS A 80 -10.75 -0.62 15.41
N ALA A 81 -11.13 -1.79 14.88
CA ALA A 81 -10.79 -2.20 13.52
C ALA A 81 -11.17 -1.14 12.46
N ASP A 82 -12.38 -0.56 12.56
CA ASP A 82 -12.87 0.45 11.62
C ASP A 82 -12.05 1.75 11.67
N VAL A 83 -11.60 2.15 12.86
CA VAL A 83 -10.76 3.34 13.04
C VAL A 83 -9.36 3.09 12.47
N ASN A 84 -8.80 1.91 12.71
CA ASN A 84 -7.50 1.51 12.15
C ASN A 84 -7.56 1.47 10.61
N TYR A 85 -8.68 1.01 10.05
CA TYR A 85 -8.94 1.01 8.62
C TYR A 85 -8.96 2.44 8.05
N ALA A 86 -9.71 3.35 8.68
CA ALA A 86 -9.79 4.74 8.23
C ALA A 86 -8.41 5.41 8.19
N ILE A 87 -7.56 5.15 9.20
CA ILE A 87 -6.18 5.67 9.26
C ILE A 87 -5.33 5.12 8.10
N LEU A 88 -5.38 3.81 7.85
CA LEU A 88 -4.62 3.17 6.76
C LEU A 88 -5.09 3.63 5.38
N LYS A 89 -6.38 3.91 5.23
CA LYS A 89 -6.96 4.44 4.00
C LYS A 89 -6.50 5.87 3.74
N ALA A 90 -6.61 6.75 4.73
CA ALA A 90 -6.16 8.14 4.64
C ALA A 90 -4.66 8.25 4.33
N HIS A 91 -3.83 7.38 4.94
CA HIS A 91 -2.39 7.34 4.64
C HIS A 91 -2.10 6.96 3.18
N ARG A 92 -2.86 6.00 2.63
CA ARG A 92 -2.76 5.59 1.22
C ARG A 92 -3.19 6.71 0.28
N GLU A 93 -4.35 7.32 0.53
CA GLU A 93 -4.86 8.44 -0.26
C GLU A 93 -3.86 9.60 -0.28
N ALA A 94 -3.33 10.01 0.87
CA ALA A 94 -2.31 11.06 0.95
C ALA A 94 -1.01 10.69 0.20
N THR A 95 -0.66 9.40 0.14
CA THR A 95 0.50 8.93 -0.61
C THR A 95 0.23 8.90 -2.12
N GLU A 96 -0.99 8.57 -2.53
CA GLU A 96 -1.43 8.59 -3.93
C GLU A 96 -1.50 10.02 -4.46
N GLU A 97 -2.09 10.94 -3.70
CA GLU A 97 -2.12 12.38 -4.03
C GLU A 97 -0.72 12.94 -4.25
N LYS A 98 0.25 12.57 -3.41
CA LYS A 98 1.66 12.96 -3.59
C LYS A 98 2.28 12.40 -4.88
N LYS A 99 1.85 11.23 -5.34
CA LYS A 99 2.34 10.60 -6.57
C LYS A 99 1.68 11.19 -7.82
N THR A 100 0.37 11.44 -7.75
CA THR A 100 -0.42 11.95 -8.88
C THR A 100 -0.31 13.45 -9.07
N GLY A 101 0.05 14.20 -8.02
CA GLY A 101 0.21 15.66 -8.08
C GLY A 101 1.47 16.15 -8.81
N GLY A 102 2.39 15.25 -9.18
CA GLY A 102 3.55 15.60 -10.00
C GLY A 102 3.20 15.70 -11.49
N PRO A 103 3.93 16.51 -12.29
CA PRO A 103 3.76 16.52 -13.74
C PRO A 103 3.96 15.11 -14.30
N SER A 104 3.08 14.71 -15.23
CA SER A 104 3.21 13.43 -15.91
C SER A 104 4.51 13.43 -16.70
N SER A 105 5.14 12.27 -16.88
CA SER A 105 6.31 12.18 -17.76
C SER A 105 5.99 12.71 -19.16
N GLU A 106 4.74 12.53 -19.62
CA GLU A 106 4.26 13.01 -20.91
C GLU A 106 4.22 14.55 -21.03
N ASP A 107 4.09 15.28 -19.91
CA ASP A 107 4.09 16.75 -19.92
C ASP A 107 5.48 17.35 -20.21
N ILE A 108 6.55 16.58 -19.98
CA ILE A 108 7.93 17.01 -20.20
C ILE A 108 8.35 16.84 -21.67
N TRP A 109 7.71 15.94 -22.41
CA TRP A 109 8.07 15.64 -23.79
C TRP A 109 7.17 16.37 -24.77
N GLU A 110 7.71 17.35 -25.49
CA GLU A 110 7.04 17.88 -26.67
C GLU A 110 7.00 16.82 -27.77
N ARG A 111 5.81 16.58 -28.33
CA ARG A 111 5.64 15.66 -29.46
C ARG A 111 6.46 16.19 -30.63
N ARG A 112 7.55 15.50 -30.99
CA ARG A 112 8.28 15.77 -32.23
C ARG A 112 7.37 15.40 -33.41
N ILE A 113 6.87 16.42 -34.09
CA ILE A 113 6.24 16.36 -35.42
C ILE A 113 7.32 16.66 -36.45
#